data_AF-A0A3M1L268-F1
#
_entry.id   AF-A0A3M1L268-F1
#
_cell.length_a   1.000
_cell.length_b   1.000
_cell.length_c   1.000
_cell.angle_alpha   90.00
_cell.angle_beta   90.00
_cell.angle_gamma   90.00
#
_symmetry.space_group_name_H-M   'P 1'
#
loop_
_entity.id
_entity.type
_entity.pdbx_description
1 polymer ?
#
loop_
_entity_poly.entity_id
_entity_poly.type
_entity_poly.pdbx_seq_one_letter_code
_entity_poly.pdbx_strand_id
1 'polypeptide(L)' 'MAEATPNPETETTEEIVPAGVVSSWLTDNGFAHENLPVDHLGIEIIKVEPDFLLPIATALYAYGFNYLQCQG' A
#
# COMPACT_ATOMS: atom_id res chain seq x y z
N MET A 1 11.55 44.97 4.93
CA MET A 1 10.52 44.32 4.10
C MET A 1 11.05 42.93 3.79
N ALA A 2 10.62 41.91 4.53
CA ALA A 2 11.08 40.54 4.30
C ALA A 2 10.30 39.96 3.12
N GLU A 3 11.00 39.65 2.03
CA GLU A 3 10.44 38.91 0.90
C GLU A 3 10.44 37.42 1.28
N ALA A 4 9.23 36.87 1.49
CA ALA A 4 9.02 35.46 1.68
C ALA A 4 9.10 34.77 0.30
N THR A 5 10.15 34.00 0.10
CA THR A 5 10.25 33.00 -0.97
C THR A 5 9.14 31.96 -0.80
N PRO A 6 8.37 31.62 -1.85
CA PRO A 6 7.45 30.49 -1.80
C PRO A 6 8.29 29.20 -1.85
N ASN A 7 8.16 28.39 -0.81
CA ASN A 7 8.71 27.04 -0.75
C ASN A 7 7.97 26.20 -1.81
N PRO A 8 8.66 25.52 -2.74
CA PRO A 8 7.98 24.60 -3.63
C PRO A 8 7.42 23.47 -2.77
N GLU A 9 6.10 23.35 -2.78
CA GLU A 9 5.37 22.20 -2.29
C GLU A 9 6.02 20.96 -2.89
N THR A 10 6.43 20.04 -2.03
CA THR A 10 6.89 18.71 -2.40
C THR A 10 5.70 18.00 -3.03
N GLU A 11 5.53 18.17 -4.34
CA GLU A 11 4.74 17.28 -5.17
C GLU A 11 5.39 15.89 -5.03
N THR A 12 4.87 15.11 -4.09
CA THR A 12 4.98 13.66 -4.14
C THR A 12 4.30 13.27 -5.44
N THR A 13 5.08 13.16 -6.51
CA THR A 13 4.71 12.39 -7.69
C THR A 13 4.39 10.99 -7.18
N GLU A 14 3.11 10.75 -6.88
CA GLU A 14 2.56 9.42 -6.76
C GLU A 14 2.68 8.81 -8.15
N GLU A 15 3.84 8.19 -8.39
CA GLU A 15 4.03 7.31 -9.53
C GLU A 15 2.88 6.32 -9.47
N ILE A 16 2.05 6.31 -10.51
CA ILE A 16 0.80 5.54 -10.56
C ILE A 16 1.21 4.07 -10.57
N VAL A 17 1.39 3.48 -9.39
CA VAL A 17 1.83 2.09 -9.27
C VAL A 17 0.67 1.21 -9.70
N PRO A 18 0.84 0.34 -10.72
CA PRO A 18 -0.25 -0.51 -11.17
C PRO A 18 -0.73 -1.42 -10.04
N ALA A 19 -2.05 -1.50 -9.87
CA ALA A 19 -2.65 -2.42 -8.92
C ALA A 19 -2.38 -3.86 -9.32
N GLY A 20 -1.68 -4.58 -8.45
CA GLY A 20 -1.49 -6.01 -8.59
C GLY A 20 -2.75 -6.81 -8.25
N VAL A 21 -2.65 -8.13 -8.23
CA VAL A 21 -3.78 -9.03 -7.99
C VAL A 21 -4.34 -8.84 -6.59
N VAL A 22 -3.46 -8.72 -5.59
CA VAL A 22 -3.87 -8.58 -4.18
C VAL A 22 -4.49 -7.21 -3.95
N SER A 23 -3.88 -6.17 -4.51
CA SER A 23 -4.41 -4.80 -4.42
C SER A 23 -5.77 -4.66 -5.12
N SER A 24 -5.93 -5.24 -6.30
CA SER A 24 -7.21 -5.26 -7.01
C SER A 24 -8.30 -5.92 -6.17
N TRP A 25 -7.98 -7.09 -5.60
CA TRP A 25 -8.92 -7.80 -4.73
C TRP A 25 -9.26 -7.01 -3.45
N LEU A 26 -8.28 -6.39 -2.81
CA LEU A 26 -8.52 -5.56 -1.62
C LEU A 26 -9.40 -4.35 -1.95
N THR A 27 -9.20 -3.72 -3.11
CA THR A 27 -10.02 -2.60 -3.59
C THR A 27 -11.46 -3.05 -3.83
N ASP A 28 -11.65 -4.21 -4.49
CA ASP A 28 -12.97 -4.79 -4.76
C ASP A 28 -13.73 -5.15 -3.47
N ASN A 29 -13.01 -5.53 -2.41
CA ASN A 29 -13.59 -5.84 -1.10
C ASN A 29 -13.78 -4.60 -0.22
N GLY A 30 -13.45 -3.40 -0.72
CA GLY A 30 -13.62 -2.14 0.00
C GLY A 30 -12.56 -1.86 1.08
N PHE A 31 -11.40 -2.53 1.00
CA PHE A 31 -10.27 -2.26 1.89
C PHE A 31 -9.39 -1.14 1.34
N ALA A 32 -9.30 -0.05 2.09
CA ALA A 32 -8.36 1.02 1.81
C ALA A 32 -6.92 0.53 2.04
N HIS A 33 -6.07 0.72 1.04
CA HIS A 33 -4.63 0.45 1.09
C HIS A 33 -3.92 1.32 0.06
N GLU A 34 -2.61 1.50 0.23
CA GLU A 34 -1.77 2.23 -0.70
C GLU A 34 -0.83 1.27 -1.41
N ASN A 35 -0.67 1.44 -2.72
CA ASN A 35 0.16 0.59 -3.54
C ASN A 35 1.59 1.13 -3.56
N LEU A 36 2.55 0.27 -3.22
CA LEU A 36 3.96 0.59 -3.35
C LEU A 36 4.57 -0.16 -4.54
N PRO A 37 5.68 0.35 -5.10
CA PRO A 37 6.42 -0.35 -6.14
C PRO A 37 6.73 -1.78 -5.71
N VAL A 38 6.68 -2.71 -6.67
CA VAL A 38 7.00 -4.12 -6.41
C VAL A 38 8.42 -4.29 -5.88
N ASP A 39 8.63 -5.33 -5.09
CA ASP A 39 9.95 -5.69 -4.60
C ASP A 39 10.88 -6.12 -5.76
N HIS A 40 12.19 -6.24 -5.50
CA HIS A 40 13.19 -6.72 -6.45
C HIS A 40 12.88 -8.12 -7.03
N LEU A 41 12.06 -8.92 -6.34
CA LEU A 41 11.57 -10.23 -6.79
C LEU A 41 10.25 -10.16 -7.56
N GLY A 42 9.70 -8.96 -7.78
CA GLY A 42 8.39 -8.75 -8.40
C GLY A 42 7.21 -9.05 -7.47
N ILE A 43 7.43 -9.09 -6.16
CA ILE A 43 6.39 -9.32 -5.16
C ILE A 43 5.66 -7.99 -4.90
N GLU A 44 4.33 -8.04 -4.87
CA GLU A 44 3.49 -6.88 -4.58
C GLU A 44 3.72 -6.37 -3.15
N ILE A 45 3.99 -5.07 -3.01
CA ILE A 45 4.11 -4.40 -1.72
C ILE A 45 2.89 -3.51 -1.52
N ILE A 46 2.20 -3.72 -0.39
CA ILE A 46 1.00 -2.98 -0.03
C ILE A 46 1.24 -2.29 1.30
N LYS A 47 1.01 -0.98 1.33
CA LYS A 47 1.04 -0.19 2.55
C LYS A 47 -0.35 -0.16 3.16
N VAL A 48 -0.39 -0.50 4.45
CA VAL A 48 -1.60 -0.65 5.24
C VAL A 48 -1.45 0.16 6.52
N GLU A 49 -2.50 0.89 6.86
CA GLU A 49 -2.58 1.59 8.14
C GLU A 49 -2.66 0.58 9.31
N PRO A 50 -1.96 0.82 10.45
CA PRO A 50 -1.86 -0.14 11.55
C PRO A 50 -3.21 -0.64 12.07
N ASP A 51 -4.21 0.25 12.13
CA ASP A 51 -5.56 -0.05 12.59
C ASP A 51 -6.30 -1.06 11.70
N PHE A 52 -5.92 -1.15 10.42
CA PHE A 52 -6.51 -2.06 9.43
C PHE A 52 -5.67 -3.31 9.15
N LEU A 53 -4.52 -3.46 9.81
CA LEU A 53 -3.64 -4.61 9.60
C LEU A 53 -4.36 -5.95 9.88
N LEU A 54 -5.03 -6.06 11.03
CA LEU A 54 -5.71 -7.30 11.41
C LEU A 54 -6.93 -7.61 10.52
N PRO A 55 -7.82 -6.65 10.19
CA PRO A 55 -8.88 -6.85 9.21
C PRO A 55 -8.36 -7.30 7.84
N ILE A 56 -7.31 -6.66 7.32
CA ILE A 56 -6.74 -7.01 6.01
C ILE A 56 -6.08 -8.38 6.04
N ALA A 57 -5.30 -8.70 7.08
CA ALA A 57 -4.71 -10.03 7.24
C ALA A 57 -5.79 -11.13 7.31
N THR A 58 -6.91 -10.85 7.98
CA THR A 58 -8.05 -11.78 8.06
C THR A 58 -8.72 -11.96 6.70
N ALA A 59 -8.89 -10.88 5.92
CA ALA A 59 -9.45 -10.93 4.58
C ALA A 59 -8.53 -11.73 3.62
N LEU A 60 -7.22 -11.49 3.67
CA LEU A 60 -6.23 -12.24 2.89
C LEU A 60 -6.20 -13.72 3.29
N TYR A 61 -6.33 -14.03 4.58
CA TYR A 61 -6.45 -15.42 5.04
C TYR A 61 -7.70 -16.11 4.47
N ALA A 62 -8.84 -15.42 4.49
CA ALA A 62 -10.09 -15.93 3.89
C ALA A 62 -10.01 -16.07 2.37
N TYR A 63 -9.25 -15.20 1.69
CA TYR A 63 -8.96 -15.30 0.26
C TYR A 63 -8.12 -16.54 -0.09
N GLY A 64 -7.24 -16.97 0.82
CA GLY A 64 -6.46 -18.20 0.68
C GLY A 64 -4.98 -18.08 1.09
N PHE A 65 -4.53 -16.90 1.55
CA PHE A 65 -3.17 -16.71 2.08
C PHE A 65 -3.04 -17.38 3.44
N ASN A 66 -2.62 -18.64 3.45
CA ASN A 66 -2.57 -19.48 4.66
C ASN A 66 -1.19 -19.54 5.34
N TYR A 67 -0.19 -18.85 4.80
CA TYR A 67 1.19 -18.91 5.29
C TYR A 67 1.77 -17.51 5.47
N LEU A 68 2.14 -17.19 6.73
CA LEU A 68 2.85 -15.97 7.08
C LEU A 68 4.35 -16.27 7.11
N GLN A 69 5.11 -15.65 6.20
CA GLN A 69 6.55 -15.81 6.11
C GLN A 69 7.27 -14.54 6.60
N CYS A 70 8.40 -14.72 7.31
CA CYS A 70 9.29 -13.64 7.75
C CYS A 70 8.63 -12.57 8.63
N GLN A 71 7.83 -12.96 9.62
CA GLN A 71 7.39 -12.05 10.69
C GLN A 71 8.38 -12.15 11.87
N GLY A 72 9.30 -11.18 12.00
CA GLY A 72 10.27 -11.13 13.10
C GLY A 72 11.39 -10.12 12.90
#